data_AF-A0A932D6K3-F1
#
_entry.id   AF-A0A932D6K3-F1
#
_cell.length_a   1.000
_cell.length_b   1.000
_cell.length_c   1.000
_cell.angle_alpha   90.00
_cell.angle_beta   90.00
_cell.angle_gamma   90.00
#
_symmetry.space_group_name_H-M   'P 1'
#
loop_
_entity.id
_entity.type
_entity.pdbx_description
1 polymer ?
#
loop_
_entity_poly.entity_id
_entity_poly.type
_entity_poly.pdbx_seq_one_letter_code
_entity_poly.pdbx_strand_id
1 'polypeptide(L)'
;MRTFFVPSTIGQWRVADLAAPPHLQEVFGELGIDSLRDLEQFSFGEVARFSERGEAIIPEIRSFIREMQAVERADRRASAGAEGAAFPGRSLRRPPVPPGTSQPSAQPPGGDPAGPACPELISLPEAVWHYRLGALPISARLLNVLRHSGRQRLGDLHGVRVADLLLVRNCGLKTVEELRALVSAARRGELRAPPLGSAPPPARVGVFVVPPAAYHLSPFDLPLSGGLEGVLQSIDIQELGELDGVPHRDLLRLRGFAKVRLQELVGLLDRLARGEFDRLGGRFSTRRIGELLRVVEELLEELTPRQRTIMLRRFGAEDNRVWTLKELAVLCGITRERVRQITRCCLRSIHKAGGPGLKAQLAGLHAACRRSEKPFTPHLLVQWLPRETTPPRLPPEFHVRLLTALNPDLAAWVEPPRAVAGKDCGTTRPSRS
;
A
#
# COMPACT_ATOMS: atom_id res chain seq x y z
N MET A 1 -1.28 -23.83 6.74
CA MET A 1 0.13 -23.46 6.98
C MET A 1 0.59 -22.60 5.81
N ARG A 2 1.27 -21.47 6.05
CA ARG A 2 1.83 -20.64 4.97
C ARG A 2 3.25 -21.12 4.70
N THR A 3 3.53 -21.52 3.47
CA THR A 3 4.83 -22.01 3.01
C THR A 3 5.40 -21.08 1.94
N PHE A 4 6.70 -21.19 1.69
CA PHE A 4 7.34 -20.49 0.58
C PHE A 4 6.94 -21.14 -0.75
N PHE A 5 6.88 -20.34 -1.81
CA PHE A 5 6.68 -20.82 -3.17
C PHE A 5 7.95 -20.54 -3.95
N VAL A 6 8.60 -21.59 -4.41
CA VAL A 6 9.89 -21.57 -5.08
C VAL A 6 9.69 -22.14 -6.48
N PRO A 7 9.76 -21.30 -7.51
CA PRO A 7 9.51 -21.77 -8.86
C PRO A 7 10.53 -22.83 -9.30
N SER A 8 10.03 -23.87 -9.97
CA SER A 8 10.78 -25.07 -10.34
C SER A 8 12.06 -24.79 -11.13
N THR A 9 12.12 -23.62 -11.77
CA THR A 9 13.22 -23.16 -12.59
C THR A 9 14.47 -22.73 -11.79
N ILE A 10 14.30 -22.29 -10.55
CA ILE A 10 15.38 -21.95 -9.61
C ILE A 10 15.46 -22.90 -8.42
N GLY A 11 14.50 -23.82 -8.27
CA GLY A 11 14.42 -24.70 -7.11
C GLY A 11 15.61 -25.63 -6.92
N GLN A 12 16.36 -25.95 -7.97
CA GLN A 12 17.56 -26.80 -7.90
C GLN A 12 18.84 -26.02 -7.57
N TRP A 13 18.76 -24.69 -7.45
CA TRP A 13 19.93 -23.86 -7.19
C TRP A 13 20.37 -24.05 -5.73
N ARG A 14 21.66 -24.37 -5.56
CA ARG A 14 22.25 -24.59 -4.25
C ARG A 14 22.44 -23.26 -3.55
N VAL A 15 22.01 -23.17 -2.30
CA VAL A 15 22.09 -21.93 -1.51
C VAL A 15 23.54 -21.45 -1.36
N ALA A 16 24.50 -22.37 -1.26
CA ALA A 16 25.93 -22.08 -1.16
C ALA A 16 26.51 -21.35 -2.38
N ASP A 17 25.91 -21.54 -3.57
CA ASP A 17 26.37 -20.93 -4.81
C ASP A 17 25.70 -19.56 -5.08
N LEU A 18 24.76 -19.15 -4.21
CA LEU A 18 24.02 -17.90 -4.33
C LEU A 18 24.62 -16.82 -3.43
N ALA A 19 24.70 -15.59 -3.94
CA ALA A 19 25.11 -14.41 -3.18
C ALA A 19 24.00 -13.95 -2.21
N ALA A 20 23.62 -14.82 -1.28
CA ALA A 20 22.64 -14.50 -0.25
C ALA A 20 23.23 -13.54 0.80
N PRO A 21 22.43 -12.58 1.31
CA PRO A 21 22.80 -11.78 2.46
C PRO A 21 23.21 -12.66 3.67
N PRO A 22 24.17 -12.22 4.51
CA PRO A 22 24.76 -13.07 5.56
C PRO A 22 23.74 -13.58 6.58
N HIS A 23 22.74 -12.76 6.94
CA HIS A 23 21.65 -13.16 7.83
C HIS A 23 20.69 -14.19 7.22
N LEU A 24 20.61 -14.30 5.89
CA LEU A 24 19.85 -15.36 5.22
C LEU A 24 20.69 -16.63 5.10
N GLN A 25 22.00 -16.51 4.87
CA GLN A 25 22.92 -17.67 4.86
C GLN A 25 22.95 -18.37 6.22
N GLU A 26 22.94 -17.61 7.32
CA GLU A 26 22.87 -18.15 8.68
C GLU A 26 21.58 -18.94 8.90
N VAL A 27 20.41 -18.36 8.58
CA VAL A 27 19.11 -19.03 8.69
C VAL A 27 19.00 -20.27 7.78
N PHE A 28 19.53 -20.20 6.57
CA PHE A 28 19.53 -21.35 5.65
C PHE A 28 20.48 -22.46 6.13
N GLY A 29 21.62 -22.10 6.73
CA GLY A 29 22.56 -23.06 7.33
C GLY A 29 21.98 -23.75 8.57
N GLU A 30 21.34 -23.01 9.47
CA GLU A 30 20.71 -23.58 10.67
C GLU A 30 19.53 -24.50 10.36
N LEU A 31 18.79 -24.20 9.28
CA LEU A 31 17.66 -25.01 8.81
C LEU A 31 18.08 -26.18 7.90
N GLY A 32 19.36 -26.30 7.56
CA GLY A 32 19.87 -27.35 6.66
C GLY A 32 19.31 -27.25 5.23
N ILE A 33 19.12 -26.02 4.73
CA ILE A 33 18.55 -25.75 3.40
C ILE A 33 19.68 -25.75 2.37
N ASP A 34 19.82 -26.88 1.66
CA ASP A 34 20.84 -27.04 0.62
C ASP A 34 20.41 -26.45 -0.72
N SER A 35 19.11 -26.51 -1.04
CA SER A 35 18.54 -25.98 -2.27
C SER A 35 17.37 -25.04 -1.99
N LEU A 36 17.12 -24.10 -2.91
CA LEU A 36 15.97 -23.19 -2.75
C LEU A 36 14.63 -23.94 -2.66
N ARG A 37 14.49 -25.13 -3.25
CA ARG A 37 13.27 -25.94 -3.14
C ARG A 37 12.99 -26.40 -1.71
N ASP A 38 14.03 -26.57 -0.89
CA ASP A 38 13.86 -27.06 0.48
C ASP A 38 13.11 -26.05 1.36
N LEU A 39 13.10 -24.76 0.99
CA LEU A 39 12.27 -23.73 1.61
C LEU A 39 10.76 -24.02 1.55
N GLU A 40 10.29 -24.81 0.57
CA GLU A 40 8.87 -25.17 0.48
C GLU A 40 8.45 -26.17 1.57
N GLN A 41 9.40 -26.86 2.19
CA GLN A 41 9.17 -27.84 3.24
C GLN A 41 8.94 -27.18 4.61
N PHE A 42 9.31 -25.91 4.76
CA PHE A 42 9.20 -25.16 6.01
C PHE A 42 8.05 -24.16 5.97
N SER A 43 7.32 -24.07 7.08
CA SER A 43 6.32 -23.02 7.28
C SER A 43 6.95 -21.71 7.72
N PHE A 44 6.26 -20.61 7.45
CA PHE A 44 6.69 -19.27 7.86
C PHE A 44 6.97 -19.15 9.37
N GLY A 45 6.19 -19.85 10.19
CA GLY A 45 6.37 -19.85 11.64
C GLY A 45 7.56 -20.69 12.10
N GLU A 46 7.97 -21.71 11.33
CA GLU A 46 9.18 -22.47 11.60
C GLU A 46 10.40 -21.63 11.23
N VAL A 47 10.44 -21.05 10.03
CA VAL A 47 11.57 -20.21 9.59
C VAL A 47 11.74 -18.97 10.46
N ALA A 48 10.66 -18.35 10.93
CA ALA A 48 10.72 -17.19 11.82
C ALA A 48 11.31 -17.51 13.22
N ARG A 49 11.36 -18.78 13.65
CA ARG A 49 11.92 -19.17 14.96
C ARG A 49 13.44 -19.28 14.95
N PHE A 50 14.05 -19.48 13.79
CA PHE A 50 15.50 -19.60 13.60
C PHE A 50 16.13 -18.27 13.17
N SER A 51 15.38 -17.18 13.18
CA SER A 51 15.91 -15.85 12.92
C SER A 51 15.70 -14.96 14.14
N GLU A 52 16.76 -14.27 14.56
CA GLU A 52 16.67 -13.20 15.57
C GLU A 52 15.68 -12.09 15.15
N ARG A 53 15.40 -11.97 13.85
CA ARG A 53 14.46 -11.01 13.27
C ARG A 53 13.00 -11.49 13.25
N GLY A 54 12.71 -12.72 13.67
CA GLY A 54 11.35 -13.24 13.75
C GLY A 54 10.64 -13.27 12.38
N GLU A 55 9.38 -12.82 12.34
CA GLU A 55 8.59 -12.80 11.10
C GLU A 55 9.13 -11.83 10.01
N ALA A 56 10.05 -10.93 10.35
CA ALA A 56 10.63 -9.99 9.39
C ALA A 56 11.56 -10.66 8.37
N ILE A 57 12.03 -11.89 8.64
CA ILE A 57 12.85 -12.68 7.71
C ILE A 57 12.04 -13.17 6.48
N ILE A 58 10.72 -13.34 6.63
CA ILE A 58 9.83 -13.88 5.60
C ILE A 58 9.77 -12.99 4.35
N PRO A 59 9.53 -11.67 4.43
CA PRO A 59 9.58 -10.80 3.26
C PRO A 59 10.97 -10.71 2.63
N GLU A 60 12.05 -10.87 3.40
CA GLU A 60 13.43 -10.87 2.91
C GLU A 60 13.70 -12.12 2.05
N ILE A 61 13.33 -13.32 2.53
CA ILE A 61 13.43 -14.57 1.77
C ILE A 61 12.59 -14.49 0.48
N ARG A 62 11.39 -13.91 0.53
CA ARG A 62 10.54 -13.70 -0.66
C ARG A 62 11.14 -12.69 -1.64
N SER A 63 11.88 -11.70 -1.15
CA SER A 63 12.62 -10.77 -2.00
C SER A 63 13.78 -11.47 -2.70
N PHE A 64 14.54 -12.27 -1.96
CA PHE A 64 15.67 -13.05 -2.47
C PHE A 64 15.24 -14.08 -3.53
N ILE A 65 14.15 -14.83 -3.31
CA ILE A 65 13.59 -15.74 -4.33
C ILE A 65 13.24 -14.98 -5.61
N ARG A 66 12.62 -13.80 -5.51
CA ARG A 66 12.25 -12.98 -6.69
C ARG A 66 13.48 -12.46 -7.44
N GLU A 67 14.55 -12.13 -6.73
CA GLU A 67 15.82 -11.71 -7.31
C GLU A 67 16.47 -12.84 -8.11
N MET A 68 16.54 -14.05 -7.54
CA MET A 68 17.08 -15.23 -8.24
C MET A 68 16.29 -15.57 -9.51
N GLN A 69 14.96 -15.41 -9.48
CA GLN A 69 14.14 -15.54 -10.69
C GLN A 69 14.39 -14.45 -11.73
N ALA A 70 14.83 -13.26 -11.32
CA ALA A 70 15.17 -12.19 -12.25
C ALA A 70 16.49 -12.48 -12.97
N VAL A 71 17.48 -13.00 -12.23
CA VAL A 71 18.77 -13.47 -12.76
C VAL A 71 18.54 -14.58 -13.80
N GLU A 72 17.77 -15.61 -13.45
CA GLU A 72 17.48 -16.73 -14.36
C GLU A 72 16.80 -16.29 -15.67
N ARG A 73 15.89 -15.30 -15.59
CA ARG A 73 15.21 -14.74 -16.77
C ARG A 73 16.14 -13.87 -17.61
N ALA A 74 17.14 -13.22 -17.00
CA ALA A 74 18.16 -12.46 -17.71
C ALA A 74 19.10 -13.40 -18.46
N ASP A 75 19.56 -14.48 -17.83
CA ASP A 75 20.42 -15.49 -18.44
C ASP A 75 19.73 -16.20 -19.61
N ARG A 76 18.46 -16.61 -19.45
CA ARG A 76 17.70 -17.20 -20.57
C ARG A 76 17.52 -16.24 -21.75
N ARG A 77 17.42 -14.94 -21.50
CA ARG A 77 17.33 -13.93 -22.58
C ARG A 77 18.67 -13.69 -23.26
N ALA A 78 19.77 -13.75 -22.52
CA ALA A 78 21.11 -13.69 -23.08
C ALA A 78 21.40 -14.92 -23.96
N SER A 79 21.03 -16.12 -23.52
CA SER A 79 21.19 -17.36 -24.29
C SER A 79 20.27 -17.41 -25.52
N ALA A 80 19.01 -16.94 -25.42
CA ALA A 80 18.09 -16.87 -26.56
C ALA A 80 18.50 -15.80 -27.61
N GLY A 81 19.30 -14.81 -27.22
CA GLY A 81 19.88 -13.82 -28.14
C GLY A 81 21.07 -14.34 -28.95
N ALA A 82 21.73 -15.40 -28.48
CA ALA A 82 22.90 -16.00 -29.15
C ALA A 82 22.52 -17.01 -30.24
N GLU A 83 21.36 -17.68 -30.13
CA GLU A 83 20.90 -18.69 -31.10
C GLU A 83 20.13 -18.11 -32.30
N GLY A 84 19.86 -16.80 -32.32
CA GLY A 84 19.10 -16.12 -33.40
C GLY A 84 19.92 -15.64 -34.60
N ALA A 85 21.24 -15.84 -34.63
CA ALA A 85 22.13 -15.30 -35.66
C ALA A 85 22.90 -16.41 -36.41
N ALA A 86 22.18 -17.34 -37.02
CA ALA A 86 22.75 -18.24 -38.01
C ALA A 86 21.74 -18.53 -39.14
N PHE A 87 21.81 -17.78 -40.23
CA PHE A 87 21.39 -18.23 -41.57
C PHE A 87 22.33 -17.65 -42.64
N PRO A 88 22.59 -18.38 -43.75
CA PRO A 88 23.76 -18.20 -44.59
C PRO A 88 23.49 -17.33 -45.83
N GLY A 89 24.54 -16.63 -46.27
CA GLY A 89 24.80 -16.32 -47.69
C GLY A 89 24.01 -15.19 -48.35
N ARG A 90 24.66 -14.04 -48.54
CA ARG A 90 24.73 -13.40 -49.87
C ARG A 90 25.81 -12.31 -49.92
N SER A 91 26.83 -12.59 -50.71
CA SER A 91 27.89 -11.67 -51.12
C SER A 91 27.33 -10.45 -51.84
N LEU A 92 27.64 -9.25 -51.37
CA LEU A 92 27.64 -8.04 -52.21
C LEU A 92 28.92 -7.24 -51.98
N ARG A 93 29.53 -6.91 -53.11
CA ARG A 93 30.89 -6.40 -53.30
C ARG A 93 31.08 -5.00 -52.70
N ARG A 94 32.27 -4.74 -52.15
CA ARG A 94 32.80 -3.40 -51.84
C ARG A 94 33.17 -2.65 -53.13
N PRO A 95 32.94 -1.33 -53.23
CA PRO A 95 33.66 -0.45 -54.14
C PRO A 95 34.87 0.23 -53.44
N PRO A 96 35.88 0.69 -54.20
CA PRO A 96 37.17 1.12 -53.68
C PRO A 96 37.22 2.60 -53.25
N VAL A 97 38.15 2.89 -52.34
CA VAL A 97 38.53 4.21 -51.80
C VAL A 97 39.60 4.85 -52.69
N PRO A 98 39.57 6.18 -52.96
CA PRO A 98 40.72 6.92 -53.47
C PRO A 98 41.51 7.64 -52.35
N PRO A 99 42.82 7.91 -52.55
CA PRO A 99 43.73 8.30 -51.48
C PRO A 99 43.92 9.82 -51.32
N GLY A 100 44.21 10.21 -50.07
CA GLY A 100 45.22 11.22 -49.71
C GLY A 100 44.88 12.70 -49.81
N THR A 101 44.80 13.37 -48.66
CA THR A 101 45.65 14.56 -48.37
C THR A 101 45.64 14.88 -46.87
N SER A 102 46.81 14.71 -46.25
CA SER A 102 47.51 15.64 -45.35
C SER A 102 46.82 16.20 -44.08
N GLN A 103 47.39 15.76 -42.95
CA GLN A 103 47.47 16.28 -41.56
C GLN A 103 47.64 17.82 -41.40
N PRO A 104 47.37 18.44 -40.21
CA PRO A 104 48.10 18.23 -38.93
C PRO A 104 47.21 18.11 -37.66
N SER A 105 47.46 17.15 -36.78
CA SER A 105 48.41 17.20 -35.64
C SER A 105 48.00 18.15 -34.51
N ALA A 106 47.22 17.65 -33.55
CA ALA A 106 47.18 18.18 -32.19
C ALA A 106 47.05 16.99 -31.21
N GLN A 107 48.14 16.71 -30.50
CA GLN A 107 48.16 15.82 -29.33
C GLN A 107 47.49 16.51 -28.13
N PRO A 108 46.76 15.79 -27.27
CA PRO A 108 46.67 16.13 -25.85
C PRO A 108 47.64 15.26 -25.02
N PRO A 109 48.18 15.77 -23.90
CA PRO A 109 49.09 15.03 -23.04
C PRO A 109 48.32 14.00 -22.20
N GLY A 110 49.01 12.91 -21.84
CA GLY A 110 48.48 11.78 -21.12
C GLY A 110 48.43 11.92 -19.59
N GLY A 111 47.93 10.84 -18.96
CA GLY A 111 48.09 10.52 -17.55
C GLY A 111 46.77 10.32 -16.81
N ASP A 112 46.21 9.10 -16.79
CA ASP A 112 46.30 8.17 -15.64
C ASP A 112 45.28 7.00 -15.70
N PRO A 113 45.59 5.85 -15.07
CA PRO A 113 44.99 4.56 -15.38
C PRO A 113 43.64 4.34 -14.68
N ALA A 114 42.80 3.54 -15.34
CA ALA A 114 41.48 3.13 -14.87
C ALA A 114 41.53 2.42 -13.50
N GLY A 115 41.10 3.13 -12.45
CA GLY A 115 40.57 2.58 -11.20
C GLY A 115 39.03 2.43 -11.25
N PRO A 116 38.40 1.66 -10.35
CA PRO A 116 37.02 1.24 -10.47
C PRO A 116 36.05 2.43 -10.44
N ALA A 117 35.09 2.41 -11.37
CA ALA A 117 34.17 3.51 -11.66
C ALA A 117 33.47 4.09 -10.40
N CYS A 118 33.65 5.38 -10.19
CA CYS A 118 32.93 6.18 -9.19
C CYS A 118 31.40 6.07 -9.37
N PRO A 119 30.60 6.10 -8.28
CA PRO A 119 29.15 6.02 -8.35
C PRO A 119 28.57 7.23 -9.10
N GLU A 120 27.73 6.97 -10.10
CA GLU A 120 27.13 7.94 -11.03
C GLU A 120 26.32 9.02 -10.27
N LEU A 121 26.95 10.15 -9.96
CA LEU A 121 26.35 11.33 -9.33
C LEU A 121 25.60 12.16 -10.38
N ILE A 122 24.33 12.48 -10.09
CA ILE A 122 23.52 13.32 -10.98
C ILE A 122 24.02 14.76 -10.90
N SER A 123 24.59 15.24 -12.00
CA SER A 123 25.02 16.64 -12.16
C SER A 123 24.08 17.39 -13.11
N LEU A 124 23.50 18.49 -12.65
CA LEU A 124 22.53 19.33 -13.37
C LEU A 124 22.98 20.79 -13.38
N PRO A 125 22.84 21.53 -14.50
CA PRO A 125 23.16 22.97 -14.57
C PRO A 125 22.30 23.81 -13.62
N GLU A 126 22.87 24.85 -12.99
CA GLU A 126 22.14 25.75 -12.07
C GLU A 126 20.89 26.39 -12.70
N ALA A 127 20.96 26.66 -14.01
CA ALA A 127 19.88 27.23 -14.80
C ALA A 127 18.59 26.39 -14.76
N VAL A 128 18.66 25.08 -14.47
CA VAL A 128 17.48 24.19 -14.45
C VAL A 128 17.01 23.83 -13.03
N TRP A 129 17.67 24.31 -11.98
CA TRP A 129 17.35 23.91 -10.60
C TRP A 129 15.98 24.38 -10.12
N HIS A 130 15.48 25.48 -10.70
CA HIS A 130 14.20 26.09 -10.34
C HIS A 130 12.97 25.32 -10.86
N TYR A 131 13.14 24.37 -11.79
CA TYR A 131 12.03 23.59 -12.34
C TYR A 131 11.41 22.69 -11.27
N ARG A 132 10.09 22.83 -11.06
CA ARG A 132 9.33 21.89 -10.23
C ARG A 132 9.18 20.56 -10.96
N LEU A 133 9.46 19.45 -10.27
CA LEU A 133 9.35 18.11 -10.85
C LEU A 133 7.94 17.80 -11.38
N GLY A 134 6.90 18.36 -10.76
CA GLY A 134 5.51 18.21 -11.19
C GLY A 134 5.13 18.99 -12.46
N ALA A 135 5.96 19.92 -12.93
CA ALA A 135 5.72 20.69 -14.14
C ALA A 135 6.45 20.13 -15.38
N LEU A 136 7.23 19.05 -15.20
CA LEU A 136 8.03 18.44 -16.25
C LEU A 136 7.27 17.28 -16.92
N PRO A 137 7.56 16.98 -18.20
CA PRO A 137 6.97 15.86 -18.92
C PRO A 137 7.62 14.52 -18.49
N ILE A 138 7.54 14.20 -17.20
CA ILE A 138 8.09 12.97 -16.63
C ILE A 138 6.98 11.97 -16.34
N SER A 139 7.34 10.68 -16.33
CA SER A 139 6.40 9.63 -15.95
C SER A 139 5.94 9.83 -14.50
N ALA A 140 4.70 9.47 -14.19
CA ALA A 140 4.20 9.58 -12.82
C ALA A 140 4.94 8.62 -11.88
N ARG A 141 5.47 7.50 -12.39
CA ARG A 141 6.35 6.59 -11.65
C ARG A 141 7.63 7.30 -11.21
N LEU A 142 8.29 8.01 -12.12
CA LEU A 142 9.47 8.80 -11.80
C LEU A 142 9.13 9.96 -10.84
N LEU A 143 8.03 10.67 -11.09
CA LEU A 143 7.58 11.76 -10.21
C LEU A 143 7.31 11.28 -8.77
N ASN A 144 6.65 10.12 -8.62
CA ASN A 144 6.32 9.56 -7.31
C ASN A 144 7.58 9.06 -6.58
N VAL A 145 8.50 8.37 -7.26
CA VAL A 145 9.80 7.97 -6.68
C VAL A 145 10.57 9.19 -6.19
N LEU A 146 10.63 10.26 -6.99
CA LEU A 146 11.34 11.48 -6.60
C LEU A 146 10.66 12.22 -5.44
N ARG A 147 9.32 12.26 -5.40
CA ARG A 147 8.57 12.84 -4.27
C ARG A 147 8.74 12.06 -2.98
N HIS A 148 8.69 10.72 -3.04
CA HIS A 148 8.89 9.85 -1.87
C HIS A 148 10.29 10.00 -1.28
N SER A 149 11.25 10.41 -2.12
CA SER A 149 12.61 10.72 -1.72
C SER A 149 12.80 12.17 -1.21
N GLY A 150 11.70 12.91 -1.00
CA GLY A 150 11.70 14.27 -0.44
C GLY A 150 11.99 15.39 -1.44
N ARG A 151 12.01 15.10 -2.75
CA ARG A 151 12.47 16.02 -3.78
C ARG A 151 11.29 16.67 -4.50
N GLN A 152 11.34 17.98 -4.67
CA GLN A 152 10.27 18.77 -5.30
C GLN A 152 10.73 19.57 -6.51
N ARG A 153 12.03 19.85 -6.61
CA ARG A 153 12.66 20.60 -7.70
C ARG A 153 13.74 19.77 -8.36
N LEU A 154 14.06 20.09 -9.62
CA LEU A 154 15.13 19.44 -10.36
C LEU A 154 16.50 19.66 -9.70
N GLY A 155 16.69 20.81 -9.04
CA GLY A 155 17.91 21.10 -8.28
C GLY A 155 18.15 20.14 -7.11
N ASP A 156 17.10 19.59 -6.52
CA ASP A 156 17.18 18.63 -5.41
C ASP A 156 17.75 17.26 -5.86
N LEU A 157 17.89 17.05 -7.17
CA LEU A 157 18.54 15.88 -7.78
C LEU A 157 20.04 16.09 -7.98
N HIS A 158 20.55 17.33 -7.89
CA HIS A 158 21.98 17.60 -8.04
C HIS A 158 22.76 16.97 -6.88
N GLY A 159 23.82 16.21 -7.19
CA GLY A 159 24.64 15.52 -6.20
C GLY A 159 24.03 14.22 -5.64
N VAL A 160 22.87 13.78 -6.15
CA VAL A 160 22.23 12.52 -5.75
C VAL A 160 22.81 11.36 -6.55
N ARG A 161 23.14 10.25 -5.89
CA ARG A 161 23.57 9.03 -6.58
C ARG A 161 22.36 8.29 -7.13
N VAL A 162 22.46 7.82 -8.37
CA VAL A 162 21.41 6.98 -8.99
C VAL A 162 21.17 5.71 -8.18
N ALA A 163 22.23 5.17 -7.55
CA ALA A 163 22.14 4.03 -6.63
C ALA A 163 21.24 4.28 -5.41
N ASP A 164 21.24 5.49 -4.85
CA ASP A 164 20.38 5.82 -3.70
C ASP A 164 18.91 5.90 -4.11
N LEU A 165 18.62 6.22 -5.37
CA LEU A 165 17.27 6.27 -5.93
C LEU A 165 16.74 4.87 -6.27
N LEU A 166 17.60 3.91 -6.56
CA LEU A 166 17.24 2.50 -6.72
C LEU A 166 16.78 1.85 -5.41
N LEU A 167 17.24 2.37 -4.26
CA LEU A 167 16.78 1.93 -2.93
C LEU A 167 15.38 2.44 -2.58
N VAL A 168 14.84 3.40 -3.34
CA VAL A 168 13.48 3.93 -3.15
C VAL A 168 12.46 2.92 -3.68
N ARG A 169 11.41 2.66 -2.88
CA ARG A 169 10.33 1.72 -3.23
C ARG A 169 9.74 2.05 -4.61
N ASN A 170 9.43 1.01 -5.39
CA ASN A 170 8.87 1.12 -6.74
C ASN A 170 9.80 1.80 -7.79
N CYS A 171 11.09 1.97 -7.51
CA CYS A 171 12.08 2.42 -8.49
C CYS A 171 12.65 1.21 -9.27
N GLY A 172 12.12 0.98 -10.48
CA GLY A 172 12.62 -0.05 -11.39
C GLY A 172 13.64 0.48 -12.40
N LEU A 173 14.31 -0.42 -13.13
CA LEU A 173 15.28 -0.06 -14.18
C LEU A 173 14.72 0.93 -15.22
N LYS A 174 13.45 0.79 -15.60
CA LYS A 174 12.77 1.73 -16.52
C LYS A 174 12.61 3.14 -15.94
N THR A 175 12.42 3.25 -14.63
CA THR A 175 12.33 4.54 -13.94
C THR A 175 13.69 5.22 -13.88
N VAL A 176 14.77 4.43 -13.76
CA VAL A 176 16.15 4.94 -13.86
C VAL A 176 16.50 5.35 -15.28
N GLU A 177 16.07 4.62 -16.30
CA GLU A 177 16.21 5.02 -17.71
C GLU A 177 15.48 6.34 -18.00
N GLU A 178 14.25 6.48 -17.53
CA GLU A 178 13.48 7.72 -17.62
C GLU A 178 14.16 8.88 -16.86
N LEU A 179 14.74 8.61 -15.68
CA LEU A 179 15.51 9.60 -14.92
C LEU A 179 16.78 10.03 -15.68
N ARG A 180 17.55 9.08 -16.23
CA ARG A 180 18.74 9.38 -17.03
C ARG A 180 18.38 10.16 -18.29
N ALA A 181 17.26 9.84 -18.94
CA ALA A 181 16.73 10.59 -20.08
C ALA A 181 16.37 12.03 -19.69
N LEU A 182 15.70 12.23 -18.54
CA LEU A 182 15.37 13.55 -18.00
C LEU A 182 16.63 14.37 -17.69
N VAL A 183 17.61 13.78 -17.00
CA VAL A 183 18.89 14.44 -16.66
C VAL A 183 19.65 14.82 -17.93
N SER A 184 19.62 13.96 -18.95
CA SER A 184 20.26 14.23 -20.24
C SER A 184 19.57 15.38 -21.00
N ALA A 185 18.23 15.42 -21.01
CA ALA A 185 17.47 16.53 -21.59
C ALA A 185 17.69 17.86 -20.85
N ALA A 186 17.83 17.79 -19.52
CA ALA A 186 18.17 18.94 -18.68
C ALA A 186 19.55 19.51 -18.99
N ARG A 187 20.55 18.64 -19.19
CA ARG A 187 21.91 19.05 -19.58
C ARG A 187 21.98 19.69 -20.96
N ARG A 188 21.15 19.24 -21.90
CA ARG A 188 21.07 19.78 -23.26
C ARG A 188 20.22 21.06 -23.37
N GLY A 189 19.62 21.53 -22.27
CA GLY A 189 18.74 22.71 -22.29
C GLY A 189 17.41 22.49 -23.01
N GLU A 190 17.00 21.22 -23.22
CA GLU A 190 15.80 20.84 -23.96
C GLU A 190 14.53 20.86 -23.11
N LEU A 191 14.64 21.19 -21.81
CA LEU A 191 13.50 21.30 -20.90
C LEU A 191 12.66 22.54 -21.25
N ARG A 192 11.70 22.37 -22.16
CA ARG A 192 10.67 23.39 -22.42
C ARG A 192 9.72 23.46 -21.23
N ALA A 193 9.75 24.58 -20.51
CA ALA A 193 8.68 24.95 -19.59
C ALA A 193 7.36 25.12 -20.37
N PRO A 194 6.23 24.57 -19.91
CA PRO A 194 4.95 25.14 -20.31
C PRO A 194 4.90 26.60 -19.80
N PRO A 195 4.44 27.57 -20.60
CA PRO A 195 4.28 28.94 -20.11
C PRO A 195 3.34 28.94 -18.90
N LEU A 196 3.63 29.78 -17.90
CA LEU A 196 2.73 29.99 -16.77
C LEU A 196 1.33 30.34 -17.30
N GLY A 197 0.37 29.45 -17.07
CA GLY A 197 -1.01 29.61 -17.55
C GLY A 197 -1.40 28.74 -18.75
N SER A 198 -0.54 27.85 -19.26
CA SER A 198 -0.99 26.85 -20.24
C SER A 198 -2.00 25.91 -19.60
N ALA A 199 -3.14 25.70 -20.27
CA ALA A 199 -4.21 24.80 -19.87
C ALA A 199 -3.70 23.45 -19.35
N PRO A 200 -4.40 22.81 -18.39
CA PRO A 200 -4.01 21.49 -17.88
C PRO A 200 -3.72 20.54 -19.05
N PRO A 201 -2.66 19.70 -18.96
CA PRO A 201 -2.29 18.80 -20.04
C PRO A 201 -3.51 18.00 -20.49
N PRO A 202 -3.65 17.70 -21.79
CA PRO A 202 -4.79 16.94 -22.30
C PRO A 202 -4.94 15.66 -21.49
N ALA A 203 -6.18 15.29 -21.17
CA ALA A 203 -6.52 14.09 -20.43
C ALA A 203 -5.66 12.93 -20.95
N ARG A 204 -4.75 12.43 -20.10
CA ARG A 204 -3.83 11.37 -20.51
C ARG A 204 -4.67 10.11 -20.78
N VAL A 205 -4.95 9.86 -22.06
CA VAL A 205 -5.85 8.76 -22.44
C VAL A 205 -5.18 7.43 -22.10
N GLY A 206 -5.88 6.60 -21.33
CA GLY A 206 -5.41 5.25 -20.99
C GLY A 206 -4.43 5.17 -19.82
N VAL A 207 -4.33 6.22 -18.98
CA VAL A 207 -3.68 6.15 -17.67
C VAL A 207 -4.67 6.51 -16.57
N PHE A 208 -4.43 6.00 -15.37
CA PHE A 208 -5.19 6.41 -14.20
C PHE A 208 -4.85 7.86 -13.84
N VAL A 209 -5.87 8.62 -13.47
CA VAL A 209 -5.73 9.97 -12.92
C VAL A 209 -6.33 9.95 -11.53
N VAL A 210 -5.53 10.29 -10.54
CA VAL A 210 -5.98 10.32 -9.15
C VAL A 210 -6.10 11.78 -8.71
N PRO A 211 -7.21 12.18 -8.07
CA PRO A 211 -7.33 13.54 -7.54
C PRO A 211 -6.22 13.83 -6.51
N PRO A 212 -5.60 15.03 -6.52
CA PRO A 212 -4.52 15.35 -5.56
C PRO A 212 -4.92 15.19 -4.09
N ALA A 213 -6.18 15.50 -3.76
CA ALA A 213 -6.73 15.31 -2.40
C ALA A 213 -6.80 13.82 -1.99
N ALA A 214 -6.80 12.90 -2.95
CA ALA A 214 -6.92 11.48 -2.73
C ALA A 214 -5.58 10.73 -2.69
N TYR A 215 -4.45 11.40 -2.97
CA TYR A 215 -3.15 10.73 -3.08
C TYR A 215 -2.77 9.93 -1.84
N HIS A 216 -3.00 10.50 -0.66
CA HIS A 216 -2.65 9.87 0.63
C HIS A 216 -3.68 8.86 1.12
N LEU A 217 -4.78 8.66 0.38
CA LEU A 217 -5.83 7.74 0.80
C LEU A 217 -5.42 6.31 0.50
N SER A 218 -5.65 5.42 1.46
CA SER A 218 -5.48 4.00 1.21
C SER A 218 -6.66 3.48 0.38
N PRO A 219 -6.41 2.70 -0.69
CA PRO A 219 -7.48 2.08 -1.45
C PRO A 219 -8.36 1.17 -0.57
N PHE A 220 -7.80 0.59 0.48
CA PHE A 220 -8.50 -0.34 1.37
C PHE A 220 -9.52 0.32 2.31
N ASP A 221 -9.46 1.65 2.45
CA ASP A 221 -10.46 2.45 3.18
C ASP A 221 -11.69 2.77 2.32
N LEU A 222 -11.67 2.39 1.03
CA LEU A 222 -12.74 2.66 0.08
C LEU A 222 -13.59 1.40 -0.17
N PRO A 223 -14.83 1.55 -0.68
CA PRO A 223 -15.70 0.42 -0.98
C PRO A 223 -15.21 -0.30 -2.25
N LEU A 224 -14.18 -1.12 -2.07
CA LEU A 224 -13.65 -2.04 -3.06
C LEU A 224 -14.39 -3.38 -2.99
N SER A 225 -14.65 -3.99 -4.15
CA SER A 225 -15.00 -5.41 -4.17
C SER A 225 -13.80 -6.28 -3.80
N GLY A 226 -14.08 -7.48 -3.28
CA GLY A 226 -13.03 -8.38 -2.78
C GLY A 226 -11.98 -8.77 -3.82
N GLY A 227 -12.33 -8.83 -5.11
CA GLY A 227 -11.35 -9.16 -6.15
C GLY A 227 -10.50 -7.98 -6.60
N LEU A 228 -11.01 -6.74 -6.56
CA LEU A 228 -10.15 -5.58 -6.77
C LEU A 228 -9.21 -5.39 -5.58
N GLU A 229 -9.73 -5.53 -4.36
CA GLU A 229 -8.94 -5.50 -3.12
C GLU A 229 -7.81 -6.54 -3.15
N GLY A 230 -8.11 -7.80 -3.50
CA GLY A 230 -7.09 -8.85 -3.56
C GLY A 230 -6.00 -8.61 -4.60
N VAL A 231 -6.32 -7.96 -5.73
CA VAL A 231 -5.31 -7.61 -6.73
C VAL A 231 -4.50 -6.39 -6.28
N LEU A 232 -5.11 -5.36 -5.72
CA LEU A 232 -4.35 -4.22 -5.17
C LEU A 232 -3.40 -4.66 -4.04
N GLN A 233 -3.81 -5.62 -3.21
CA GLN A 233 -2.95 -6.25 -2.21
C GLN A 233 -1.79 -7.04 -2.83
N SER A 234 -1.99 -7.72 -3.95
CA SER A 234 -0.93 -8.51 -4.59
C SER A 234 0.14 -7.64 -5.26
N ILE A 235 -0.22 -6.41 -5.61
CA ILE A 235 0.68 -5.38 -6.16
C ILE A 235 1.31 -4.53 -5.04
N ASP A 236 0.85 -4.68 -3.80
CA ASP A 236 1.28 -3.92 -2.62
C ASP A 236 1.09 -2.40 -2.73
N ILE A 237 -0.02 -1.98 -3.33
CA ILE A 237 -0.39 -0.56 -3.42
C ILE A 237 -1.01 -0.12 -2.08
N GLN A 238 -0.35 0.81 -1.39
CA GLN A 238 -0.78 1.29 -0.08
C GLN A 238 -1.49 2.64 -0.16
N GLU A 239 -1.15 3.46 -1.15
CA GLU A 239 -1.72 4.78 -1.39
C GLU A 239 -2.26 4.91 -2.81
N LEU A 240 -3.41 5.58 -2.98
CA LEU A 240 -3.99 5.81 -4.30
C LEU A 240 -3.07 6.65 -5.20
N GLY A 241 -2.24 7.52 -4.64
CA GLY A 241 -1.26 8.29 -5.41
C GLY A 241 -0.29 7.43 -6.23
N GLU A 242 -0.05 6.17 -5.82
CA GLU A 242 0.79 5.23 -6.55
C GLU A 242 0.18 4.79 -7.89
N LEU A 243 -1.14 4.89 -8.03
CA LEU A 243 -1.86 4.60 -9.27
C LEU A 243 -1.80 5.76 -10.26
N ASP A 244 -1.54 6.99 -9.81
CA ASP A 244 -1.56 8.16 -10.69
C ASP A 244 -0.56 8.00 -11.84
N GLY A 245 -1.03 8.21 -13.07
CA GLY A 245 -0.28 8.05 -14.31
C GLY A 245 0.17 6.62 -14.65
N VAL A 246 -0.28 5.59 -13.93
CA VAL A 246 -0.09 4.19 -14.33
C VAL A 246 -0.96 3.90 -15.56
N PRO A 247 -0.40 3.35 -16.66
CA PRO A 247 -1.20 3.05 -17.84
C PRO A 247 -2.08 1.82 -17.60
N HIS A 248 -3.33 1.86 -18.07
CA HIS A 248 -4.31 0.78 -17.86
C HIS A 248 -3.81 -0.58 -18.35
N ARG A 249 -3.03 -0.58 -19.44
CA ARG A 249 -2.38 -1.77 -20.01
C ARG A 249 -1.43 -2.48 -19.05
N ASP A 250 -0.79 -1.75 -18.14
CA ASP A 250 0.17 -2.35 -17.19
C ASP A 250 -0.58 -3.16 -16.14
N LEU A 251 -1.71 -2.64 -15.62
CA LEU A 251 -2.54 -3.41 -14.69
C LEU A 251 -3.26 -4.58 -15.38
N LEU A 252 -3.72 -4.43 -16.63
CA LEU A 252 -4.34 -5.53 -17.39
C LEU A 252 -3.42 -6.73 -17.66
N ARG A 253 -2.09 -6.55 -17.55
CA ARG A 253 -1.12 -7.65 -17.67
C ARG A 253 -1.03 -8.50 -16.40
N LEU A 254 -1.58 -8.03 -15.28
CA LEU A 254 -1.53 -8.73 -14.02
C LEU A 254 -2.54 -9.88 -13.99
N ARG A 255 -2.11 -11.03 -13.47
CA ARG A 255 -2.99 -12.19 -13.29
C ARG A 255 -4.19 -11.79 -12.41
N GLY A 256 -5.39 -12.00 -12.92
CA GLY A 256 -6.64 -11.69 -12.21
C GLY A 256 -7.16 -10.27 -12.36
N PHE A 257 -6.42 -9.36 -13.03
CA PHE A 257 -6.89 -8.00 -13.30
C PHE A 257 -7.60 -7.93 -14.67
N ALA A 258 -8.89 -8.23 -14.66
CA ALA A 258 -9.73 -8.17 -15.86
C ALA A 258 -10.21 -6.74 -16.16
N LYS A 259 -10.75 -6.53 -17.37
CA LYS A 259 -11.36 -5.25 -17.80
C LYS A 259 -12.44 -4.76 -16.82
N VAL A 260 -13.17 -5.67 -16.18
CA VAL A 260 -14.17 -5.36 -15.14
C VAL A 260 -13.53 -4.69 -13.92
N ARG A 261 -12.35 -5.14 -13.49
CA ARG A 261 -11.61 -4.54 -12.36
C ARG A 261 -11.04 -3.18 -12.70
N LEU A 262 -10.58 -3.03 -13.94
CA LEU A 262 -10.18 -1.73 -14.46
C LEU A 262 -11.34 -0.74 -14.39
N GLN A 263 -12.52 -1.12 -14.89
CA GLN A 263 -13.71 -0.27 -14.85
C GLN A 263 -14.17 0.04 -13.42
N GLU A 264 -14.09 -0.94 -12.52
CA GLU A 264 -14.37 -0.74 -11.09
C GLU A 264 -13.43 0.29 -10.47
N LEU A 265 -12.11 0.19 -10.73
CA LEU A 265 -11.11 1.11 -10.21
C LEU A 265 -11.26 2.52 -10.79
N VAL A 266 -11.46 2.64 -12.11
CA VAL A 266 -11.71 3.93 -12.77
C VAL A 266 -12.98 4.56 -12.20
N GLY A 267 -14.09 3.80 -12.13
CA GLY A 267 -15.35 4.30 -11.58
C GLY A 267 -15.22 4.73 -10.11
N LEU A 268 -14.42 4.03 -9.32
CA LEU A 268 -14.15 4.43 -7.93
C LEU A 268 -13.35 5.73 -7.87
N LEU A 269 -12.32 5.90 -8.69
CA LEU A 269 -11.55 7.15 -8.78
C LEU A 269 -12.41 8.32 -9.26
N ASP A 270 -13.31 8.11 -10.21
CA ASP A 270 -14.27 9.13 -10.67
C ASP A 270 -15.23 9.54 -9.55
N ARG A 271 -15.78 8.57 -8.82
CA ARG A 271 -16.65 8.83 -7.65
C ARG A 271 -15.91 9.57 -6.55
N LEU A 272 -14.64 9.24 -6.34
CA LEU A 272 -13.76 9.92 -5.39
C LEU A 272 -13.46 11.36 -5.85
N ALA A 273 -13.24 11.57 -7.15
CA ALA A 273 -13.06 12.90 -7.73
C ALA A 273 -14.31 13.78 -7.56
N ARG A 274 -15.51 13.17 -7.55
CA ARG A 274 -16.78 13.83 -7.24
C ARG A 274 -17.03 14.07 -5.75
N GLY A 275 -16.13 13.60 -4.87
CA GLY A 275 -16.27 13.75 -3.42
C GLY A 275 -17.33 12.85 -2.78
N GLU A 276 -17.80 11.78 -3.47
CA GLU A 276 -18.89 10.93 -2.96
C GLU A 276 -18.58 10.22 -1.64
N PHE A 277 -17.30 10.02 -1.31
CA PHE A 277 -16.86 9.31 -0.12
C PHE A 277 -16.55 10.24 1.07
N ASP A 278 -16.75 11.55 0.93
CA ASP A 278 -16.50 12.53 1.99
C ASP A 278 -17.77 12.87 2.79
N ARG A 279 -18.45 11.84 3.33
CA ARG A 279 -19.69 12.01 4.13
C ARG A 279 -19.48 12.86 5.40
N LEU A 280 -18.24 12.97 5.88
CA LEU A 280 -17.87 13.57 7.16
C LEU A 280 -16.73 14.61 7.04
N GLY A 281 -16.66 15.29 5.89
CA GLY A 281 -15.54 16.16 5.52
C GLY A 281 -15.06 17.18 6.56
N GLY A 282 -13.78 17.53 6.44
CA GLY A 282 -13.07 18.45 7.32
C GLY A 282 -12.39 17.79 8.52
N ARG A 283 -11.79 18.61 9.39
CA ARG A 283 -11.12 18.13 10.61
C ARG A 283 -12.13 17.78 11.70
N PHE A 284 -11.83 16.76 12.49
CA PHE A 284 -12.62 16.43 13.68
C PHE A 284 -12.70 17.60 14.66
N SER A 285 -13.90 17.84 15.18
CA SER A 285 -14.14 18.74 16.31
C SER A 285 -15.22 18.13 17.21
N THR A 286 -15.12 18.34 18.52
CA THR A 286 -16.09 17.81 19.50
C THR A 286 -17.50 18.29 19.20
N ARG A 287 -17.66 19.54 18.76
CA ARG A 287 -18.95 20.13 18.35
C ARG A 287 -19.62 19.41 17.17
N ARG A 288 -18.85 18.70 16.34
CA ARG A 288 -19.35 17.95 15.17
C ARG A 288 -19.54 16.46 15.46
N ILE A 289 -19.40 16.02 16.71
CA ILE A 289 -19.58 14.60 17.05
C ILE A 289 -20.99 14.08 16.72
N GLY A 290 -22.01 14.94 16.79
CA GLY A 290 -23.37 14.59 16.39
C GLY A 290 -23.48 14.17 14.92
N GLU A 291 -22.74 14.82 14.02
CA GLU A 291 -22.68 14.43 12.59
C GLU A 291 -22.05 13.04 12.42
N LEU A 292 -20.97 12.75 13.16
CA LEU A 292 -20.33 11.44 13.16
C LEU A 292 -21.30 10.34 13.61
N LEU A 293 -22.05 10.58 14.71
CA LEU A 293 -23.03 9.61 15.20
C LEU A 293 -24.14 9.37 14.17
N ARG A 294 -24.68 10.44 13.58
CA ARG A 294 -25.73 10.37 12.57
C ARG A 294 -25.30 9.55 11.35
N VAL A 295 -24.08 9.79 10.85
CA VAL A 295 -23.55 9.03 9.70
C VAL A 295 -23.33 7.56 10.07
N VAL A 296 -22.85 7.25 11.27
CA VAL A 296 -22.71 5.86 11.73
C VAL A 296 -24.07 5.17 11.85
N GLU A 297 -25.09 5.87 12.33
CA GLU A 297 -26.47 5.37 12.37
C GLU A 297 -27.01 5.09 10.96
N GLU A 298 -26.87 6.02 10.01
CA GLU A 298 -27.25 5.84 8.60
C GLU A 298 -26.57 4.60 7.99
N LEU A 299 -25.26 4.44 8.23
CA LEU A 299 -24.49 3.27 7.77
C LEU A 299 -24.95 1.96 8.40
N LEU A 300 -25.49 1.98 9.62
CA LEU A 300 -26.14 0.81 10.23
C LEU A 300 -27.47 0.49 9.57
N GLU A 301 -28.19 1.49 9.04
CA GLU A 301 -29.45 1.28 8.32
C GLU A 301 -29.24 0.65 6.94
N GLU A 302 -28.07 0.88 6.32
CA GLU A 302 -27.67 0.25 5.06
C GLU A 302 -27.34 -1.25 5.22
N LEU A 303 -27.13 -1.74 6.45
CA LEU A 303 -26.89 -3.16 6.70
C LEU A 303 -28.16 -4.00 6.49
N THR A 304 -27.99 -5.27 6.09
CA THR A 304 -29.13 -6.19 6.01
C THR A 304 -29.84 -6.30 7.37
N PRO A 305 -31.17 -6.54 7.40
CA PRO A 305 -31.93 -6.59 8.65
C PRO A 305 -31.29 -7.51 9.72
N ARG A 306 -30.82 -8.69 9.30
CA ARG A 306 -30.14 -9.64 10.18
C ARG A 306 -28.81 -9.11 10.73
N GLN A 307 -28.00 -8.47 9.89
CA GLN A 307 -26.73 -7.85 10.32
C GLN A 307 -27.00 -6.71 11.30
N ARG A 308 -27.99 -5.87 11.02
CA ARG A 308 -28.41 -4.77 11.89
C ARG A 308 -28.84 -5.29 13.26
N THR A 309 -29.69 -6.32 13.33
CA THR A 309 -30.09 -6.95 14.61
C THR A 309 -28.89 -7.46 15.41
N ILE A 310 -27.94 -8.15 14.75
CA ILE A 310 -26.71 -8.63 15.41
C ILE A 310 -25.91 -7.44 15.97
N MET A 311 -25.75 -6.36 15.20
CA MET A 311 -25.01 -5.16 15.62
C MET A 311 -25.69 -4.45 16.79
N LEU A 312 -26.99 -4.16 16.67
CA LEU A 312 -27.79 -3.47 17.70
C LEU A 312 -27.75 -4.22 19.04
N ARG A 313 -27.94 -5.54 19.03
CA ARG A 313 -27.91 -6.36 20.25
C ARG A 313 -26.51 -6.58 20.81
N ARG A 314 -25.50 -6.71 19.96
CA ARG A 314 -24.10 -6.88 20.41
C ARG A 314 -23.57 -5.63 21.10
N PHE A 315 -23.99 -4.44 20.68
CA PHE A 315 -23.52 -3.18 21.27
C PHE A 315 -24.51 -2.57 22.28
N GLY A 316 -25.69 -3.17 22.46
CA GLY A 316 -26.64 -2.83 23.51
C GLY A 316 -27.52 -1.62 23.20
N ALA A 317 -28.08 -1.56 21.99
CA ALA A 317 -28.96 -0.48 21.56
C ALA A 317 -30.35 -0.47 22.23
N GLU A 318 -30.89 -1.64 22.60
CA GLU A 318 -32.26 -1.77 23.13
C GLU A 318 -32.32 -1.37 24.63
N ASP A 319 -31.66 -2.13 25.51
CA ASP A 319 -31.73 -1.93 26.98
C ASP A 319 -30.35 -1.70 27.64
N ASN A 320 -29.38 -1.19 26.88
CA ASN A 320 -27.95 -1.20 27.27
C ASN A 320 -27.39 -2.62 27.55
N ARG A 321 -28.18 -3.66 27.25
CA ARG A 321 -27.81 -5.07 27.41
C ARG A 321 -26.94 -5.52 26.24
N VAL A 322 -25.71 -5.93 26.54
CA VAL A 322 -24.79 -6.52 25.57
C VAL A 322 -25.04 -8.02 25.47
N TRP A 323 -25.45 -8.47 24.28
CA TRP A 323 -25.56 -9.90 24.01
C TRP A 323 -24.21 -10.51 23.69
N THR A 324 -23.91 -11.66 24.30
CA THR A 324 -22.73 -12.44 23.99
C THR A 324 -22.85 -13.08 22.60
N LEU A 325 -21.70 -13.43 22.00
CA LEU A 325 -21.68 -14.16 20.72
C LEU A 325 -22.45 -15.50 20.81
N LYS A 326 -22.49 -16.12 21.99
CA LYS A 326 -23.20 -17.38 22.23
C LYS A 326 -24.72 -17.18 22.26
N GLU A 327 -25.20 -16.14 22.94
CA GLU A 327 -26.63 -15.81 22.96
C GLU A 327 -27.13 -15.39 21.57
N LEU A 328 -26.35 -14.60 20.84
CA LEU A 328 -26.67 -14.22 19.46
C LEU A 328 -26.67 -15.41 18.50
N ALA A 329 -25.77 -16.38 18.70
CA ALA A 329 -25.71 -17.61 17.93
C ALA A 329 -27.00 -18.42 18.07
N VAL A 330 -27.48 -18.56 19.31
CA VAL A 330 -28.76 -19.22 19.60
C VAL A 330 -29.93 -18.44 18.98
N LEU A 331 -30.00 -17.13 19.19
CA LEU A 331 -31.07 -16.28 18.65
C LEU A 331 -31.16 -16.34 17.11
N CYS A 332 -30.02 -16.35 16.43
CA CYS A 332 -29.95 -16.31 14.97
C CYS A 332 -29.86 -17.70 14.31
N GLY A 333 -29.90 -18.79 15.08
CA GLY A 333 -29.78 -20.16 14.57
C GLY A 333 -28.47 -20.43 13.82
N ILE A 334 -27.36 -19.85 14.26
CA ILE A 334 -26.04 -19.99 13.61
C ILE A 334 -24.94 -20.25 14.63
N THR A 335 -23.76 -20.66 14.17
CA THR A 335 -22.63 -20.90 15.07
C THR A 335 -22.09 -19.59 15.67
N ARG A 336 -21.48 -19.70 16.86
CA ARG A 336 -20.78 -18.58 17.53
C ARG A 336 -19.75 -17.91 16.62
N GLU A 337 -18.98 -18.72 15.89
CA GLU A 337 -17.97 -18.23 14.97
C GLU A 337 -18.60 -17.48 13.79
N ARG A 338 -19.77 -17.93 13.30
CA ARG A 338 -20.47 -17.23 12.24
C ARG A 338 -20.95 -15.85 12.68
N VAL A 339 -21.44 -15.70 13.92
CA VAL A 339 -21.78 -14.37 14.49
C VAL A 339 -20.54 -13.48 14.52
N ARG A 340 -19.40 -13.99 14.99
CA ARG A 340 -18.13 -13.24 15.04
C ARG A 340 -17.70 -12.76 13.65
N GLN A 341 -17.78 -13.63 12.65
CA GLN A 341 -17.49 -13.29 11.25
C GLN A 341 -18.42 -12.22 10.71
N ILE A 342 -19.73 -12.37 10.94
CA ILE A 342 -20.73 -11.38 10.51
C ILE A 342 -20.40 -10.02 11.13
N THR A 343 -20.13 -9.96 12.44
CA THR A 343 -19.81 -8.68 13.06
C THR A 343 -18.54 -8.05 12.50
N ARG A 344 -17.48 -8.85 12.28
CA ARG A 344 -16.24 -8.35 11.66
C ARG A 344 -16.50 -7.81 10.25
N CYS A 345 -17.32 -8.51 9.46
CA CYS A 345 -17.75 -8.03 8.14
C CYS A 345 -18.55 -6.73 8.23
N CYS A 346 -19.48 -6.60 9.18
CA CYS A 346 -20.26 -5.38 9.37
C CYS A 346 -19.38 -4.18 9.73
N LEU A 347 -18.46 -4.33 10.70
CA LEU A 347 -17.52 -3.26 11.07
C LEU A 347 -16.65 -2.82 9.88
N ARG A 348 -16.15 -3.79 9.09
CA ARG A 348 -15.41 -3.49 7.86
C ARG A 348 -16.28 -2.77 6.82
N SER A 349 -17.54 -3.19 6.67
CA SER A 349 -18.48 -2.56 5.75
C SER A 349 -18.75 -1.10 6.12
N ILE A 350 -18.96 -0.82 7.41
CA ILE A 350 -19.16 0.53 7.93
C ILE A 350 -17.93 1.40 7.66
N HIS A 351 -16.72 0.89 7.90
CA HIS A 351 -15.48 1.61 7.57
C HIS A 351 -15.41 1.98 6.08
N LYS A 352 -15.62 1.01 5.20
CA LYS A 352 -15.52 1.22 3.76
C LYS A 352 -16.62 2.16 3.23
N ALA A 353 -17.83 2.06 3.74
CA ALA A 353 -18.95 2.88 3.31
C ALA A 353 -18.90 4.31 3.88
N GLY A 354 -18.37 4.48 5.10
CA GLY A 354 -18.08 5.79 5.68
C GLY A 354 -16.86 6.48 5.06
N GLY A 355 -16.00 5.71 4.39
CA GLY A 355 -14.90 6.21 3.59
C GLY A 355 -13.81 6.92 4.41
N PRO A 356 -12.95 7.72 3.74
CA PRO A 356 -11.82 8.38 4.38
C PRO A 356 -12.26 9.42 5.42
N GLY A 357 -13.44 10.03 5.24
CA GLY A 357 -14.01 10.98 6.20
C GLY A 357 -14.26 10.32 7.55
N LEU A 358 -14.90 9.15 7.59
CA LEU A 358 -15.14 8.41 8.84
C LEU A 358 -13.83 8.06 9.55
N LYS A 359 -12.82 7.57 8.80
CA LYS A 359 -11.51 7.25 9.35
C LYS A 359 -10.83 8.49 9.95
N ALA A 360 -10.86 9.62 9.26
CA ALA A 360 -10.31 10.88 9.75
C ALA A 360 -11.02 11.37 11.02
N GLN A 361 -12.35 11.25 11.10
CA GLN A 361 -13.11 11.60 12.29
C GLN A 361 -12.79 10.66 13.47
N LEU A 362 -12.68 9.35 13.25
CA LEU A 362 -12.31 8.39 14.30
C LEU A 362 -10.88 8.62 14.84
N ALA A 363 -9.93 8.96 13.96
CA ALA A 363 -8.58 9.33 14.35
C ALA A 363 -8.57 10.65 15.14
N GLY A 364 -9.36 11.63 14.71
CA GLY A 364 -9.53 12.90 15.40
C GLY A 364 -10.20 12.76 16.77
N LEU A 365 -11.18 11.85 16.90
CA LEU A 365 -11.83 11.48 18.16
C LEU A 365 -10.82 10.89 19.14
N HIS A 366 -10.02 9.93 18.68
CA HIS A 366 -8.93 9.35 19.47
C HIS A 366 -7.93 10.43 19.92
N ALA A 367 -7.51 11.31 19.01
CA ALA A 367 -6.62 12.42 19.33
C ALA A 367 -7.24 13.41 20.34
N ALA A 368 -8.56 13.63 20.29
CA ALA A 368 -9.26 14.47 21.25
C ALA A 368 -9.30 13.84 22.66
N CYS A 369 -9.60 12.54 22.74
CA CYS A 369 -9.58 11.81 24.02
C CYS A 369 -8.16 11.84 24.62
N ARG A 370 -7.13 11.58 23.81
CA ARG A 370 -5.73 11.66 24.25
C ARG A 370 -5.33 13.04 24.76
N ARG A 371 -5.73 14.11 24.07
CA ARG A 371 -5.47 15.49 24.51
C ARG A 371 -6.16 15.84 25.83
N SER A 372 -7.31 15.24 26.11
CA SER A 372 -8.05 15.45 27.36
C SER A 372 -7.62 14.53 28.51
N GLU A 373 -6.71 13.58 28.26
CA GLU A 373 -6.29 12.53 29.21
C GLU A 373 -7.46 11.75 29.84
N LYS A 374 -8.59 11.70 29.14
CA LYS A 374 -9.83 11.06 29.62
C LYS A 374 -10.21 9.92 28.68
N PRO A 375 -10.65 8.77 29.22
CA PRO A 375 -11.21 7.72 28.39
C PRO A 375 -12.52 8.21 27.74
N PHE A 376 -12.83 7.68 26.56
CA PHE A 376 -14.10 7.95 25.91
C PHE A 376 -15.23 7.25 26.67
N THR A 377 -16.13 8.03 27.28
CA THR A 377 -17.25 7.53 28.10
C THR A 377 -18.60 8.03 27.59
N PRO A 378 -19.72 7.38 27.93
CA PRO A 378 -21.06 7.86 27.57
C PRO A 378 -21.33 9.28 28.08
N HIS A 379 -20.88 9.59 29.30
CA HIS A 379 -20.97 10.93 29.88
C HIS A 379 -20.19 11.97 29.08
N LEU A 380 -18.96 11.64 28.64
CA LEU A 380 -18.15 12.53 27.82
C LEU A 380 -18.78 12.75 26.44
N LEU A 381 -19.36 11.70 25.85
CA LEU A 381 -20.09 11.80 24.59
C LEU A 381 -21.27 12.77 24.70
N VAL A 382 -22.08 12.66 25.77
CA VAL A 382 -23.20 13.57 26.04
C VAL A 382 -22.71 15.01 26.24
N GLN A 383 -21.57 15.22 26.90
CA GLN A 383 -20.97 16.55 27.06
C GLN A 383 -20.53 17.18 25.73
N TRP A 384 -20.12 16.37 24.76
CA TRP A 384 -19.69 16.84 23.45
C TRP A 384 -20.84 17.04 22.45
N LEU A 385 -22.01 16.47 22.73
CA LEU A 385 -23.20 16.67 21.91
C LEU A 385 -23.70 18.13 22.03
N PRO A 386 -23.90 18.84 20.90
CA PRO A 386 -24.53 20.16 20.94
C PRO A 386 -25.95 20.07 21.50
N ARG A 387 -26.32 21.02 22.37
CA ARG A 387 -27.66 21.08 22.98
C ARG A 387 -28.77 21.34 21.97
N GLU A 388 -28.43 21.87 20.79
CA GLU A 388 -29.35 22.30 19.74
C GLU A 388 -29.56 21.24 18.65
N THR A 389 -28.83 20.12 18.69
CA THR A 389 -28.97 19.04 17.71
C THR A 389 -30.05 18.04 18.11
N THR A 390 -30.75 17.50 17.11
CA THR A 390 -31.63 16.34 17.30
C THR A 390 -30.86 15.24 18.03
N PRO A 391 -31.40 14.68 19.12
CA PRO A 391 -30.70 13.65 19.87
C PRO A 391 -30.45 12.43 18.95
N PRO A 392 -29.30 11.74 19.13
CA PRO A 392 -29.04 10.50 18.41
C PRO A 392 -30.18 9.49 18.63
N ARG A 393 -30.48 8.67 17.62
CA ARG A 393 -31.58 7.68 17.72
C ARG A 393 -31.23 6.55 18.69
N LEU A 394 -29.94 6.26 18.83
CA LEU A 394 -29.42 5.16 19.65
C LEU A 394 -28.78 5.68 20.94
N PRO A 395 -28.73 4.85 22.00
CA PRO A 395 -28.22 5.28 23.30
C PRO A 395 -26.70 5.57 23.26
N PRO A 396 -26.20 6.48 24.12
CA PRO A 396 -24.79 6.88 24.11
C PRO A 396 -23.84 5.71 24.44
N GLU A 397 -24.26 4.75 25.26
CA GLU A 397 -23.48 3.54 25.56
C GLU A 397 -23.26 2.68 24.32
N PHE A 398 -24.28 2.56 23.47
CA PHE A 398 -24.17 1.86 22.20
C PHE A 398 -23.13 2.54 21.30
N HIS A 399 -23.19 3.87 21.19
CA HIS A 399 -22.25 4.63 20.37
C HIS A 399 -20.81 4.50 20.86
N VAL A 400 -20.56 4.59 22.16
CA VAL A 400 -19.20 4.43 22.69
C VAL A 400 -18.66 3.05 22.36
N ARG A 401 -19.45 1.99 22.58
CA ARG A 401 -19.01 0.61 22.27
C ARG A 401 -18.78 0.40 20.77
N LEU A 402 -19.66 0.94 19.91
CA LEU A 402 -19.54 0.81 18.46
C LEU A 402 -18.33 1.60 17.92
N LEU A 403 -18.14 2.85 18.35
CA LEU A 403 -17.00 3.67 17.93
C LEU A 403 -15.67 3.08 18.38
N THR A 404 -15.64 2.45 19.56
CA THR A 404 -14.48 1.68 20.05
C THR A 404 -14.24 0.42 19.22
N ALA A 405 -15.30 -0.26 18.80
CA ALA A 405 -15.17 -1.42 17.91
C ALA A 405 -14.74 -1.03 16.49
N LEU A 406 -15.08 0.18 16.04
CA LEU A 406 -14.60 0.75 14.79
C LEU A 406 -13.16 1.25 14.90
N ASN A 407 -12.75 1.86 16.02
CA ASN A 407 -11.39 2.29 16.26
C ASN A 407 -10.82 1.62 17.51
N PRO A 408 -10.14 0.45 17.39
CA PRO A 408 -9.58 -0.27 18.53
C PRO A 408 -8.55 0.51 19.35
N ASP A 409 -7.91 1.52 18.76
CA ASP A 409 -6.94 2.38 19.46
C ASP A 409 -7.64 3.40 20.38
N LEU A 410 -8.95 3.59 20.24
CA LEU A 410 -9.74 4.47 21.09
C LEU A 410 -9.85 3.88 22.51
N ALA A 411 -9.11 4.46 23.46
CA ALA A 411 -9.25 4.14 24.87
C ALA A 411 -10.63 4.59 25.37
N ALA A 412 -11.57 3.64 25.47
CA ALA A 412 -12.94 3.90 25.90
C ALA A 412 -13.27 3.13 27.16
N TRP A 413 -13.97 3.79 28.07
CA TRP A 413 -14.51 3.19 29.28
C TRP A 413 -16.03 3.21 29.19
N VAL A 414 -16.59 2.01 29.07
CA VAL A 414 -18.02 1.81 29.23
C VAL A 414 -18.17 1.00 30.49
N GLU A 415 -19.01 1.45 31.42
CA GLU A 415 -19.36 0.63 32.58
C GLU A 415 -19.72 -0.79 32.10
N PRO A 416 -19.27 -1.84 32.82
CA PRO A 416 -19.55 -3.21 32.41
C PRO A 416 -21.07 -3.33 32.22
N PRO A 417 -21.53 -3.90 31.09
CA PRO A 417 -22.95 -4.09 30.86
C PRO A 417 -23.54 -4.82 32.06
N ARG A 418 -24.75 -4.43 32.50
CA ARG A 418 -25.48 -5.15 33.56
C ARG A 418 -25.48 -6.63 33.16
N ALA A 419 -24.67 -7.43 33.84
CA ALA A 419 -24.56 -8.85 33.57
C ALA A 419 -25.93 -9.46 33.84
N VAL A 420 -26.33 -10.41 32.99
CA VAL A 420 -27.42 -11.31 33.34
C VAL A 420 -27.04 -11.94 34.68
N ALA A 421 -27.91 -11.82 35.69
CA ALA A 421 -27.86 -12.66 36.88
C ALA A 421 -27.98 -14.11 36.40
N GLY A 422 -26.84 -14.70 36.05
CA GLY A 422 -26.74 -16.11 35.75
C GLY A 422 -27.01 -16.84 37.04
N LYS A 423 -28.09 -17.62 37.03
CA LYS A 423 -28.43 -18.62 38.05
C LYS A 423 -27.18 -19.13 38.76
N ASP A 424 -27.13 -18.90 40.06
CA ASP A 424 -26.23 -19.56 40.98
C ASP A 424 -26.36 -21.07 40.79
N CYS A 425 -25.48 -21.66 39.97
CA CYS A 425 -25.15 -23.07 40.11
C CYS A 425 -24.38 -23.17 41.41
N GLY A 426 -25.10 -23.61 42.45
CA GLY A 426 -24.56 -23.85 43.78
C GLY A 426 -23.26 -24.63 43.68
N THR A 427 -22.18 -24.00 44.16
CA THR A 427 -21.01 -24.73 44.58
C THR A 427 -20.77 -24.33 46.02
N THR A 428 -21.09 -25.28 46.87
CA THR A 428 -20.86 -25.33 48.31
C THR A 428 -19.50 -24.77 48.68
N ARG A 429 -19.51 -23.78 49.57
CA ARG A 429 -18.35 -23.31 50.33
C ARG A 429 -18.05 -24.36 51.40
N PRO A 430 -16.85 -24.97 51.49
CA PRO A 430 -16.45 -25.59 52.74
C PRO A 430 -15.98 -24.47 53.66
N SER A 431 -16.67 -24.33 54.79
CA SER A 431 -16.13 -23.72 55.99
C SER A 431 -14.87 -24.48 56.41
N ARG A 432 -13.83 -23.75 56.85
CA ARG A 432 -12.91 -24.22 57.87
C ARG A 432 -12.14 -23.05 58.49
N SER A 433 -12.46 -22.89 59.77
CA SER A 433 -11.60 -22.59 60.93
C SER A 433 -10.60 -21.44 60.83
#